data_AF-A0A974DH70-F1
#
_entry.id   AF-A0A974DH70-F1
#
_cell.length_a   1.000
_cell.length_b   1.000
_cell.length_c   1.000
_cell.angle_alpha   90.00
_cell.angle_beta   90.00
_cell.angle_gamma   90.00
#
_symmetry.space_group_name_H-M   'P 1'
#
loop_
_entity.id
_entity.type
_entity.pdbx_description
1 polymer ?
#
loop_
_entity_poly.entity_id
_entity_poly.type
_entity_poly.pdbx_seq_one_letter_code
_entity_poly.pdbx_strand_id
1 'polypeptide(L)'
;MFLKTPSNEARLLELHAGTVYVVQVRARTEAGYGAFSGDTLFQTLTQDPEKPHPQVALIAGTAGVGTLLILAVIITAVVCIRKHGSTNEPEYCDKPGQYLIGHNSKVYIDPFTYEDPNEAVREFAKEIDVSCVKIEEVIGAGEFGEVCRGRLKVPGKKENYVAIKTLKGGYTERQRKEFLSEASIMGQFNHPNIIHLEGVITNNCPVMIITEYMENGALDSFLRVSDVLCTRASVCDCISQDICV
;
A
#
# COMPACT_ATOMS: atom_id res chain seq x y z
N MET A 1 7.57 3.31 77.84
CA MET A 1 7.94 4.73 77.60
C MET A 1 7.06 5.59 78.48
N PHE A 2 7.59 6.62 79.15
CA PHE A 2 6.80 7.54 79.97
C PHE A 2 7.00 8.96 79.47
N LEU A 3 5.92 9.67 79.19
CA LEU A 3 5.91 11.04 78.71
C LEU A 3 5.13 11.92 79.70
N LYS A 4 5.70 13.05 80.10
CA LYS A 4 5.05 14.03 80.97
C LYS A 4 4.80 15.31 80.18
N THR A 5 3.56 15.75 80.15
CA THR A 5 3.13 16.99 79.50
C THR A 5 2.35 17.85 80.50
N PRO A 6 2.52 19.19 80.49
CA PRO A 6 1.66 20.11 81.25
C PRO A 6 0.30 20.37 80.56
N SER A 7 0.14 19.93 79.30
CA SER A 7 -1.10 20.05 78.52
C SER A 7 -1.98 18.80 78.63
N ASN A 8 -3.23 18.89 78.19
CA ASN A 8 -4.13 17.75 78.00
C ASN A 8 -3.81 16.93 76.73
N GLU A 9 -2.73 17.27 76.00
CA GLU A 9 -2.29 16.59 74.78
C GLU A 9 -0.82 16.20 74.83
N ALA A 10 -0.48 15.08 74.19
CA ALA A 10 0.87 14.57 74.03
C ALA A 10 1.01 13.81 72.69
N ARG A 11 2.14 13.99 72.00
CA ARG A 11 2.44 13.30 70.74
C ARG A 11 3.53 12.26 70.98
N LEU A 12 3.21 10.99 70.72
CA LEU A 12 4.17 9.89 70.72
C LEU A 12 4.70 9.72 69.30
N LEU A 13 6.00 9.93 69.11
CA LEU A 13 6.70 9.74 67.84
C LEU A 13 7.50 8.43 67.91
N GLU A 14 7.98 7.95 66.76
CA GLU A 14 8.86 6.76 66.66
C GLU A 14 8.23 5.44 67.10
N LEU A 15 6.91 5.29 66.95
CA LEU A 15 6.24 4.01 67.11
C LEU A 15 6.52 3.12 65.90
N HIS A 16 6.72 1.82 66.15
CA HIS A 16 6.92 0.84 65.09
C HIS A 16 5.62 0.68 64.29
N ALA A 17 5.71 0.65 62.97
CA ALA A 17 4.56 0.46 62.08
C ALA A 17 3.92 -0.93 62.28
N GLY A 18 2.61 -1.04 62.07
CA GLY A 18 1.86 -2.31 62.19
C GLY A 18 1.83 -2.92 63.60
N THR A 19 2.18 -2.15 64.64
CA THR A 19 2.29 -2.63 66.03
C THR A 19 1.16 -2.07 66.87
N VAL A 20 0.62 -2.90 67.77
CA VAL A 20 -0.43 -2.51 68.72
C VAL A 20 0.21 -2.01 70.01
N TYR A 21 -0.17 -0.79 70.42
CA TYR A 21 0.27 -0.14 71.64
C TYR A 21 -0.89 0.04 72.60
N VAL A 22 -0.63 -0.14 73.90
CA VAL A 22 -1.55 0.21 74.98
C VAL A 22 -1.11 1.53 75.59
N VAL A 23 -2.03 2.48 75.70
CA VAL A 23 -1.79 3.80 76.30
C VAL A 23 -2.69 3.98 77.51
N GLN A 24 -2.08 4.44 78.61
CA GLN A 24 -2.76 4.85 79.82
C GLN A 24 -2.27 6.25 80.23
N VAL A 25 -3.16 7.07 80.76
CA VAL A 25 -2.85 8.44 81.24
C VAL A 25 -3.21 8.57 82.71
N ARG A 26 -2.49 9.43 83.44
CA ARG A 26 -2.84 9.81 84.82
C ARG A 26 -2.49 11.27 85.07
N ALA A 27 -3.27 11.94 85.90
CA ALA A 27 -2.99 13.30 86.32
C ALA A 27 -1.95 13.34 87.45
N ARG A 28 -1.16 14.42 87.51
CA ARG A 28 -0.25 14.71 88.63
C ARG A 28 -0.58 16.07 89.23
N THR A 29 -0.78 16.11 90.53
CA THR A 29 -0.96 17.34 91.34
C THR A 29 0.23 17.50 92.30
N GLU A 30 0.24 18.57 93.09
CA GLU A 30 1.24 18.76 94.15
C GLU A 30 1.18 17.66 95.22
N ALA A 31 0.00 17.06 95.43
CA ALA A 31 -0.22 15.95 96.34
C ALA A 31 0.24 14.57 95.80
N GLY A 32 0.58 14.47 94.51
CA GLY A 32 1.09 13.23 93.91
C GLY A 32 0.42 12.85 92.59
N TYR A 33 0.48 11.56 92.22
CA TYR A 33 -0.13 11.03 91.01
C TYR A 33 -1.52 10.44 91.32
N GLY A 34 -2.50 10.75 90.47
CA GLY A 34 -3.79 10.09 90.48
C GLY A 34 -3.74 8.68 89.90
N ALA A 35 -4.89 8.00 89.90
CA ALA A 35 -5.06 6.70 89.25
C ALA A 35 -4.83 6.80 87.74
N PHE A 36 -4.39 5.68 87.14
CA PHE A 36 -4.35 5.56 85.69
C PHE A 36 -5.76 5.44 85.10
N SER A 37 -5.93 5.96 83.89
CA SER A 37 -7.08 5.68 83.04
C SER A 37 -7.14 4.20 82.66
N GLY A 38 -8.27 3.77 82.11
CA GLY A 38 -8.36 2.47 81.46
C GLY A 38 -7.44 2.35 80.23
N ASP A 39 -7.20 1.10 79.84
CA ASP A 39 -6.34 0.76 78.70
C ASP A 39 -6.98 1.21 77.39
N THR A 40 -6.26 2.04 76.64
CA THR A 40 -6.66 2.42 75.28
C THR A 40 -5.70 1.80 74.28
N LEU A 41 -6.23 0.98 73.38
CA LEU A 41 -5.45 0.29 72.35
C LEU A 41 -5.35 1.15 71.09
N PHE A 42 -4.14 1.34 70.59
CA PHE A 42 -3.85 2.04 69.34
C PHE A 42 -2.99 1.15 68.44
N GLN A 43 -3.43 0.96 67.20
CA GLN A 43 -2.65 0.24 66.19
C GLN A 43 -2.04 1.25 65.23
N THR A 44 -0.71 1.21 65.08
CA THR A 44 -0.04 2.01 64.05
C THR A 44 -0.33 1.42 62.67
N LEU A 45 -0.57 2.28 61.70
CA LEU A 45 -0.81 1.85 60.32
C LEU A 45 0.41 1.07 59.82
N THR A 46 0.17 -0.04 59.14
CA THR A 46 1.20 -0.71 58.35
C THR A 46 1.67 0.28 57.29
N GLN A 47 2.98 0.40 57.13
CA GLN A 47 3.58 1.21 56.07
C GLN A 47 3.05 0.65 54.74
N ASP A 48 2.10 1.35 54.11
CA ASP A 48 1.68 1.03 52.75
C ASP A 48 2.95 0.97 51.89
N PRO A 49 3.09 -0.05 51.00
CA PRO A 49 4.22 -0.08 50.09
C PRO A 49 4.22 1.23 49.29
N GLU A 50 5.40 1.88 49.25
CA GLU A 50 5.62 3.16 48.58
C GLU A 50 4.84 3.25 47.26
N LYS A 51 3.84 4.14 47.22
CA LYS A 51 3.29 4.60 45.95
C LYS A 51 4.42 5.35 45.24
N PRO A 52 4.85 4.92 44.05
CA PRO A 52 5.95 5.59 43.36
C PRO A 52 5.59 7.05 43.08
N HIS A 53 6.56 7.93 43.31
CA HIS A 53 6.47 9.36 43.07
C HIS A 53 6.06 9.64 41.60
N PRO A 54 5.18 10.61 41.32
CA PRO A 54 4.61 10.85 39.98
C PRO A 54 5.63 11.19 38.88
N GLN A 55 6.88 11.48 39.25
CA GLN A 55 7.98 11.73 38.31
C GLN A 55 8.61 10.43 37.75
N VAL A 56 8.48 9.30 38.44
CA VAL A 56 9.03 8.00 37.98
C VAL A 56 8.07 7.27 37.04
N ALA A 57 6.76 7.49 37.21
CA ALA A 57 5.72 6.93 36.33
C ALA A 57 5.79 7.49 34.89
N LEU A 58 6.25 8.74 34.72
CA LEU A 58 6.42 9.34 33.40
C LEU A 58 7.62 8.74 32.64
N ILE A 59 8.71 8.41 33.36
CA ILE A 59 9.93 7.83 32.76
C ILE A 59 9.76 6.32 32.53
N ALA A 60 9.02 5.62 33.40
CA ALA A 60 8.69 4.21 33.21
C ALA A 60 7.66 3.98 32.07
N GLY A 61 6.73 4.93 31.86
CA GLY A 61 5.77 4.88 30.76
C GLY A 61 6.40 5.09 29.38
N THR A 62 7.37 5.99 29.27
CA THR A 62 8.11 6.22 28.01
C THR A 62 9.12 5.11 27.73
N ALA A 63 9.70 4.51 28.77
CA ALA A 63 10.53 3.32 28.63
C ALA A 63 9.71 2.11 28.17
N GLY A 64 8.49 1.90 28.69
CA GLY A 64 7.65 0.74 28.34
C GLY A 64 7.09 0.77 26.92
N VAL A 65 6.54 1.91 26.48
CA VAL A 65 6.04 2.05 25.10
C VAL A 65 7.20 2.10 24.10
N GLY A 66 8.28 2.79 24.45
CA GLY A 66 9.50 2.81 23.64
C GLY A 66 10.12 1.43 23.50
N THR A 67 10.25 0.65 24.59
CA THR A 67 10.73 -0.73 24.51
C THR A 67 9.78 -1.64 23.75
N LEU A 68 8.45 -1.48 23.87
CA LEU A 68 7.50 -2.25 23.06
C LEU A 68 7.61 -1.92 21.56
N LEU A 69 7.75 -0.65 21.20
CA LEU A 69 7.94 -0.24 19.80
C LEU A 69 9.31 -0.69 19.26
N ILE A 70 10.38 -0.58 20.04
CA ILE A 70 11.71 -1.06 19.67
C ILE A 70 11.71 -2.58 19.52
N LEU A 71 11.09 -3.32 20.44
CA LEU A 71 10.93 -4.77 20.33
C LEU A 71 10.07 -5.15 19.13
N ALA A 72 8.99 -4.42 18.84
CA ALA A 72 8.18 -4.65 17.64
C ALA A 72 9.00 -4.39 16.36
N VAL A 73 9.78 -3.31 16.29
CA VAL A 73 10.67 -3.02 15.15
C VAL A 73 11.77 -4.05 15.02
N ILE A 74 12.35 -4.54 16.12
CA ILE A 74 13.36 -5.61 16.08
C ILE A 74 12.73 -6.93 15.66
N ILE A 75 11.52 -7.26 16.14
CA ILE A 75 10.79 -8.46 15.71
C ILE A 75 10.42 -8.34 14.23
N THR A 76 9.92 -7.19 13.78
CA THR A 76 9.64 -6.94 12.36
C THR A 76 10.91 -6.97 11.54
N ALA A 77 12.04 -6.42 12.01
CA ALA A 77 13.31 -6.47 11.32
C ALA A 77 13.87 -7.90 11.30
N VAL A 78 13.76 -8.68 12.36
CA VAL A 78 14.20 -10.09 12.42
C VAL A 78 13.26 -10.97 11.60
N VAL A 79 11.96 -10.71 11.59
CA VAL A 79 11.01 -11.38 10.68
C VAL A 79 11.30 -10.94 9.26
N CYS A 80 11.58 -9.67 9.01
CA CYS A 80 11.99 -9.15 7.71
C CYS A 80 13.36 -9.69 7.32
N ILE A 81 14.30 -10.00 8.22
CA ILE A 81 15.66 -10.52 7.93
C ILE A 81 15.68 -12.05 7.94
N ARG A 82 14.76 -12.75 8.62
CA ARG A 82 14.57 -14.20 8.51
C ARG A 82 13.70 -14.54 7.30
N LYS A 83 12.71 -13.67 7.03
CA LYS A 83 12.05 -13.59 5.74
C LYS A 83 13.08 -13.14 4.72
N HIS A 84 13.96 -12.15 4.92
CA HIS A 84 14.90 -11.67 3.89
C HIS A 84 16.20 -12.48 3.75
N GLY A 85 16.53 -13.29 4.74
CA GLY A 85 17.45 -14.42 4.65
C GLY A 85 16.80 -15.62 3.95
N SER A 86 15.51 -15.51 3.62
CA SER A 86 14.69 -16.41 2.80
C SER A 86 13.79 -15.60 1.83
N THR A 87 14.27 -14.42 1.40
CA THR A 87 13.60 -13.37 0.60
C THR A 87 14.75 -12.36 0.36
N ASN A 88 15.77 -12.72 -0.42
CA ASN A 88 15.74 -12.34 -1.85
C ASN A 88 14.68 -11.26 -2.10
N GLU A 89 15.01 -10.17 -2.79
CA GLU A 89 14.01 -9.29 -3.38
C GLU A 89 12.83 -10.12 -3.95
N PRO A 90 11.60 -9.62 -4.10
CA PRO A 90 10.60 -10.40 -4.80
C PRO A 90 10.97 -10.53 -6.31
N GLU A 91 12.13 -11.10 -6.64
CA GLU A 91 12.30 -12.32 -7.42
C GLU A 91 11.02 -13.16 -7.27
N TYR A 92 10.03 -12.79 -8.07
CA TYR A 92 8.93 -13.66 -8.46
C TYR A 92 9.58 -14.99 -8.84
N CYS A 93 9.44 -15.99 -7.95
CA CYS A 93 10.29 -17.16 -7.94
C CYS A 93 10.17 -17.90 -9.28
N ASP A 94 11.24 -17.82 -10.06
CA ASP A 94 11.55 -18.73 -11.12
C ASP A 94 11.82 -20.12 -10.50
N LYS A 95 10.84 -21.01 -10.57
CA LYS A 95 11.08 -22.47 -10.64
C LYS A 95 10.06 -23.14 -11.57
N PRO A 96 10.50 -24.11 -12.39
CA PRO A 96 9.73 -24.68 -13.49
C PRO A 96 8.70 -25.68 -12.95
N GLY A 97 7.56 -25.14 -12.51
CA GLY A 97 6.38 -25.89 -12.12
C GLY A 97 5.43 -26.00 -13.30
N GLN A 98 5.54 -27.11 -14.01
CA GLN A 98 4.61 -27.62 -15.02
C GLN A 98 3.17 -27.67 -14.48
N TYR A 99 2.44 -26.54 -14.48
CA TYR A 99 1.01 -26.52 -14.24
C TYR A 99 0.26 -26.76 -15.56
N LEU A 100 0.29 -28.02 -15.98
CA LEU A 100 -0.65 -28.56 -16.96
C LEU A 100 -1.97 -28.83 -16.25
N ILE A 101 -2.98 -27.94 -16.34
CA ILE A 101 -4.40 -28.33 -16.36
C ILE A 101 -5.22 -27.32 -17.19
N GLY A 102 -5.67 -27.75 -18.36
CA GLY A 102 -6.82 -27.15 -19.08
C GLY A 102 -6.52 -26.74 -20.52
N HIS A 103 -6.93 -27.58 -21.47
CA HIS A 103 -6.97 -27.24 -22.90
C HIS A 103 -7.56 -25.83 -23.13
N ASN A 104 -6.82 -24.97 -23.84
CA ASN A 104 -7.17 -23.65 -24.37
C ASN A 104 -7.08 -22.40 -23.46
N SER A 105 -6.50 -22.46 -22.27
CA SER A 105 -6.26 -21.24 -21.47
C SER A 105 -4.91 -20.60 -21.81
N LYS A 106 -4.90 -19.53 -22.63
CA LYS A 106 -3.71 -18.67 -22.78
C LYS A 106 -3.42 -17.99 -21.45
N VAL A 107 -2.22 -18.21 -20.89
CA VAL A 107 -1.76 -17.55 -19.67
C VAL A 107 -1.25 -16.16 -20.05
N TYR A 108 -1.67 -15.11 -19.33
CA TYR A 108 -1.12 -13.77 -19.49
C TYR A 108 0.35 -13.77 -19.05
N ILE A 109 1.20 -13.18 -19.89
CA ILE A 109 2.64 -13.01 -19.66
C ILE A 109 2.88 -11.51 -19.54
N ASP A 110 3.40 -11.10 -18.38
CA ASP A 110 3.73 -9.70 -18.16
C ASP A 110 4.91 -9.28 -19.07
N PRO A 111 4.78 -8.26 -19.94
CA PRO A 111 5.89 -7.83 -20.79
C PRO A 111 7.15 -7.41 -20.03
N PHE A 112 7.02 -7.04 -18.75
CA PHE A 112 8.14 -6.70 -17.90
C PHE A 112 8.98 -7.93 -17.50
N THR A 113 8.53 -9.17 -17.79
CA THR A 113 9.37 -10.37 -17.64
C THR A 113 10.42 -10.49 -18.75
N TYR A 114 10.26 -9.75 -19.86
CA TYR A 114 11.26 -9.71 -20.93
C TYR A 114 12.32 -8.65 -20.65
N GLU A 115 13.58 -9.00 -20.89
CA GLU A 115 14.68 -8.03 -20.84
C GLU A 115 14.62 -7.06 -22.03
N ASP A 116 14.28 -7.57 -23.23
CA ASP A 116 14.11 -6.81 -24.47
C ASP A 116 12.62 -6.59 -24.83
N PRO A 117 12.10 -5.35 -24.85
CA PRO A 117 10.71 -5.08 -25.25
C PRO A 117 10.39 -5.49 -26.68
N ASN A 118 11.39 -5.54 -27.58
CA ASN A 118 11.16 -6.02 -28.93
C ASN A 118 10.85 -7.52 -28.95
N GLU A 119 11.34 -8.30 -27.97
CA GLU A 119 11.05 -9.72 -27.87
C GLU A 119 9.60 -9.97 -27.50
N ALA A 120 9.11 -9.29 -26.46
CA ALA A 120 7.70 -9.34 -26.06
C ALA A 120 6.76 -8.98 -27.23
N VAL A 121 7.08 -7.90 -27.95
CA VAL A 121 6.28 -7.47 -29.11
C VAL A 121 6.34 -8.47 -30.25
N ARG A 122 7.50 -9.07 -30.56
CA ARG A 122 7.59 -10.12 -31.60
C ARG A 122 6.79 -11.37 -31.27
N GLU A 123 6.61 -11.67 -29.98
CA GLU A 123 5.83 -12.82 -29.54
C GLU A 123 4.32 -12.58 -29.65
N PHE A 124 3.86 -11.38 -29.27
CA PHE A 124 2.42 -11.11 -29.14
C PHE A 124 1.82 -10.21 -30.23
N ALA A 125 2.64 -9.52 -31.02
CA ALA A 125 2.18 -8.62 -32.06
C ALA A 125 2.72 -8.99 -33.45
N LYS A 126 1.90 -8.74 -34.47
CA LYS A 126 2.28 -8.92 -35.86
C LYS A 126 3.01 -7.68 -36.38
N GLU A 127 4.20 -7.86 -36.93
CA GLU A 127 4.87 -6.79 -37.70
C GLU A 127 4.12 -6.54 -39.02
N ILE A 128 3.78 -5.29 -39.28
CA ILE A 128 3.10 -4.83 -40.50
C ILE A 128 4.11 -4.07 -41.37
N ASP A 129 4.05 -4.32 -42.69
CA ASP A 129 4.82 -3.52 -43.63
C ASP A 129 4.21 -2.12 -43.76
N VAL A 130 5.04 -1.09 -43.70
CA VAL A 130 4.60 0.31 -43.77
C VAL A 130 3.81 0.63 -45.05
N SER A 131 4.05 -0.07 -46.16
CA SER A 131 3.28 0.10 -47.40
C SER A 131 1.81 -0.33 -47.30
N CYS A 132 1.47 -1.14 -46.29
CA CYS A 132 0.10 -1.56 -46.03
C CYS A 132 -0.72 -0.48 -45.30
N VAL A 133 -0.09 0.59 -44.81
CA VAL A 133 -0.70 1.58 -43.94
C VAL A 133 -0.72 2.95 -44.61
N LYS A 134 -1.87 3.62 -44.53
CA LYS A 134 -2.04 5.00 -44.96
C LYS A 134 -2.57 5.85 -43.81
N ILE A 135 -1.78 6.77 -43.32
CA ILE A 135 -2.20 7.78 -42.33
C ILE A 135 -3.09 8.81 -43.03
N GLU A 136 -4.21 9.18 -42.40
CA GLU A 136 -5.16 10.16 -42.94
C GLU A 136 -5.17 11.46 -42.13
N GLU A 137 -5.67 11.42 -40.89
CA GLU A 137 -5.85 12.61 -40.04
C GLU A 137 -5.50 12.33 -38.58
N VAL A 138 -5.04 13.37 -37.87
CA VAL A 138 -4.79 13.29 -36.42
C VAL A 138 -6.12 13.35 -35.68
N ILE A 139 -6.38 12.35 -34.84
CA ILE A 139 -7.60 12.25 -34.03
C ILE A 139 -7.35 12.52 -32.54
N GLY A 140 -6.09 12.53 -32.11
CA GLY A 140 -5.73 12.81 -30.72
C GLY A 140 -4.23 12.92 -30.51
N ALA A 141 -3.84 13.30 -29.30
CA ALA A 141 -2.46 13.31 -28.84
C ALA A 141 -2.36 12.42 -27.60
N GLY A 142 -1.51 11.41 -27.65
CA GLY A 142 -1.24 10.52 -26.53
C GLY A 142 0.09 10.84 -25.86
N GLU A 143 0.45 10.06 -24.84
CA GLU A 143 1.68 10.25 -24.05
C GLU A 143 2.95 10.26 -24.92
N PHE A 144 3.00 9.38 -25.92
CA PHE A 144 4.19 9.11 -26.72
C PHE A 144 4.25 9.87 -28.05
N GLY A 145 3.15 10.50 -28.46
CA GLY A 145 3.03 11.15 -29.77
C GLY A 145 1.59 11.35 -30.19
N GLU A 146 1.35 11.31 -31.49
CA GLU A 146 0.01 11.54 -32.06
C GLU A 146 -0.70 10.22 -32.29
N VAL A 147 -2.03 10.26 -32.15
CA VAL A 147 -2.94 9.20 -32.57
C VAL A 147 -3.64 9.68 -33.84
N CYS A 148 -3.51 8.91 -34.91
CA CYS A 148 -4.09 9.22 -36.21
C CYS A 148 -5.15 8.19 -36.61
N ARG A 149 -6.20 8.62 -37.30
CA ARG A 149 -6.99 7.71 -38.13
C ARG A 149 -6.21 7.39 -39.40
N GLY A 150 -6.26 6.15 -39.82
CA GLY A 150 -5.71 5.72 -41.10
C GLY A 150 -6.46 4.55 -41.70
N ARG A 151 -5.86 3.98 -42.74
CA ARG A 151 -6.34 2.77 -43.42
C ARG A 151 -5.27 1.70 -43.41
N LEU A 152 -5.70 0.48 -43.16
CA LEU A 152 -4.87 -0.71 -43.27
C LEU A 152 -5.37 -1.57 -44.42
N LYS A 153 -4.48 -1.85 -45.38
CA LYS A 153 -4.73 -2.71 -46.54
C LYS A 153 -3.82 -3.93 -46.50
N VAL A 154 -4.27 -4.96 -45.78
CA VAL A 154 -3.58 -6.25 -45.78
C VAL A 154 -3.86 -6.99 -47.10
N PRO A 155 -2.84 -7.58 -47.75
CA PRO A 155 -3.05 -8.39 -48.95
C PRO A 155 -4.11 -9.47 -48.73
N GLY A 156 -5.10 -9.54 -49.64
CA GLY A 156 -6.19 -10.52 -49.57
C GLY A 156 -7.33 -10.17 -48.60
N LYS A 157 -7.28 -9.02 -47.92
CA LYS A 157 -8.38 -8.50 -47.10
C LYS A 157 -8.93 -7.17 -47.65
N LYS A 158 -10.14 -6.81 -47.23
CA LYS A 158 -10.71 -5.48 -47.46
C LYS A 158 -9.90 -4.44 -46.68
N GLU A 159 -9.79 -3.24 -47.24
CA GLU A 159 -9.24 -2.08 -46.54
C GLU A 159 -10.16 -1.68 -45.38
N ASN A 160 -9.58 -1.51 -44.19
CA ASN A 160 -10.29 -1.17 -42.96
C ASN A 160 -9.73 0.12 -42.34
N TYR A 161 -10.56 0.85 -41.60
CA TYR A 161 -10.11 1.97 -40.78
C TYR A 161 -9.38 1.46 -39.53
N VAL A 162 -8.30 2.15 -39.18
CA VAL A 162 -7.45 1.83 -38.02
C VAL A 162 -7.08 3.09 -37.25
N ALA A 163 -6.83 2.94 -35.96
CA ALA A 163 -6.14 3.95 -35.17
C ALA A 163 -4.62 3.64 -35.19
N ILE A 164 -3.82 4.67 -35.39
CA ILE A 164 -2.37 4.58 -35.54
C ILE A 164 -1.75 5.47 -34.46
N LYS A 165 -1.24 4.85 -33.41
CA LYS A 165 -0.45 5.54 -32.38
C LYS A 165 1.00 5.61 -32.84
N THR A 166 1.59 6.79 -32.84
CA THR A 166 2.97 7.02 -33.29
C THR A 166 3.88 7.36 -32.12
N LEU A 167 5.10 6.83 -32.13
CA LEU A 167 6.16 7.25 -31.22
C LEU A 167 6.98 8.36 -31.88
N LYS A 168 6.90 9.58 -31.33
CA LYS A 168 7.59 10.76 -31.87
C LYS A 168 9.11 10.60 -31.83
N GLY A 169 9.82 11.18 -32.79
CA GLY A 169 11.30 11.19 -32.80
C GLY A 169 11.90 11.85 -31.55
N GLY A 170 13.11 11.44 -31.18
CA GLY A 170 13.81 11.95 -29.98
C GLY A 170 13.34 11.35 -28.66
N TYR A 171 12.63 10.22 -28.70
CA TYR A 171 12.25 9.46 -27.53
C TYR A 171 13.45 8.88 -26.78
N THR A 172 13.27 8.59 -25.49
CA THR A 172 14.23 7.81 -24.69
C THR A 172 13.97 6.31 -24.84
N GLU A 173 14.98 5.46 -24.61
CA GLU A 173 14.79 3.99 -24.62
C GLU A 173 13.71 3.53 -23.62
N ARG A 174 13.56 4.25 -22.50
CA ARG A 174 12.47 4.01 -21.56
C ARG A 174 11.09 4.23 -22.19
N GLN A 175 10.90 5.36 -22.86
CA GLN A 175 9.65 5.66 -23.56
C GLN A 175 9.38 4.66 -24.69
N ARG A 176 10.43 4.23 -25.41
CA ARG A 176 10.32 3.17 -26.41
C ARG A 176 9.85 1.86 -25.76
N LYS A 177 10.41 1.47 -24.61
CA LYS A 177 10.01 0.27 -23.86
C LYS A 177 8.55 0.37 -23.39
N GLU A 178 8.16 1.49 -22.80
CA GLU A 178 6.78 1.72 -22.34
C GLU A 178 5.79 1.69 -23.53
N PHE A 179 6.11 2.36 -24.64
CA PHE A 179 5.32 2.32 -25.87
C PHE A 179 5.15 0.90 -26.42
N LEU A 180 6.25 0.14 -26.56
CA LEU A 180 6.19 -1.25 -27.05
C LEU A 180 5.48 -2.19 -26.08
N SER A 181 5.56 -1.92 -24.77
CA SER A 181 4.86 -2.72 -23.76
C SER A 181 3.33 -2.65 -23.95
N GLU A 182 2.78 -1.49 -24.32
CA GLU A 182 1.36 -1.32 -24.62
C GLU A 182 0.89 -2.31 -25.70
N ALA A 183 1.63 -2.39 -26.82
CA ALA A 183 1.34 -3.33 -27.89
C ALA A 183 1.45 -4.80 -27.44
N SER A 184 2.48 -5.13 -26.65
CA SER A 184 2.67 -6.51 -26.18
C SER A 184 1.59 -6.98 -25.20
N ILE A 185 1.01 -6.07 -24.40
CA ILE A 185 -0.15 -6.37 -23.55
C ILE A 185 -1.36 -6.61 -24.43
N MET A 186 -1.65 -5.68 -25.35
CA MET A 186 -2.82 -5.78 -26.24
C MET A 186 -2.80 -7.05 -27.09
N GLY A 187 -1.63 -7.45 -27.61
CA GLY A 187 -1.46 -8.62 -28.47
C GLY A 187 -1.79 -9.97 -27.81
N GLN A 188 -1.86 -10.00 -26.47
CA GLN A 188 -2.23 -11.20 -25.72
C GLN A 188 -3.75 -11.42 -25.65
N PHE A 189 -4.54 -10.39 -25.93
CA PHE A 189 -6.00 -10.42 -25.84
C PHE A 189 -6.66 -10.54 -27.21
N ASN A 190 -7.72 -11.33 -27.28
CA ASN A 190 -8.60 -11.40 -28.44
C ASN A 190 -10.04 -11.61 -27.95
N HIS A 191 -10.76 -10.51 -27.77
CA HIS A 191 -12.11 -10.53 -27.21
C HIS A 191 -12.94 -9.37 -27.79
N PRO A 192 -14.23 -9.56 -28.10
CA PRO A 192 -15.06 -8.53 -28.74
C PRO A 192 -15.31 -7.25 -27.92
N ASN A 193 -14.85 -7.18 -26.67
CA ASN A 193 -14.96 -6.01 -25.80
C ASN A 193 -13.58 -5.49 -25.36
N ILE A 194 -12.51 -5.94 -26.01
CA ILE A 194 -11.14 -5.47 -25.79
C ILE A 194 -10.61 -5.06 -27.15
N ILE A 195 -10.09 -3.83 -27.25
CA ILE A 195 -9.52 -3.29 -28.47
C ILE A 195 -8.51 -4.26 -29.10
N HIS A 196 -8.76 -4.57 -30.36
CA HIS A 196 -7.94 -5.46 -31.14
C HIS A 196 -6.69 -4.75 -31.65
N LEU A 197 -5.54 -5.38 -31.40
CA LEU A 197 -4.27 -5.02 -32.02
C LEU A 197 -4.19 -5.65 -33.41
N GLU A 198 -4.15 -4.82 -34.46
CA GLU A 198 -3.90 -5.29 -35.83
C GLU A 198 -2.42 -5.60 -36.04
N GLY A 199 -1.53 -4.82 -35.42
CA GLY A 199 -0.10 -5.06 -35.44
C GLY A 199 0.74 -3.84 -35.06
N VAL A 200 2.03 -3.94 -35.32
CA VAL A 200 3.04 -2.91 -35.04
C VAL A 200 3.93 -2.65 -36.25
N ILE A 201 4.55 -1.48 -36.29
CA ILE A 201 5.63 -1.15 -37.22
C ILE A 201 6.82 -0.73 -36.37
N THR A 202 7.83 -1.60 -36.26
CA THR A 202 9.01 -1.38 -35.41
C THR A 202 10.29 -1.17 -36.20
N ASN A 203 10.32 -1.61 -37.46
CA ASN A 203 11.49 -1.52 -38.34
C ASN A 203 11.59 -0.20 -39.12
N ASN A 204 10.63 0.71 -38.95
CA ASN A 204 10.60 2.01 -39.59
C ASN A 204 10.47 3.13 -38.55
N CYS A 205 10.83 4.35 -38.96
CA CYS A 205 10.59 5.55 -38.17
C CYS A 205 9.47 6.37 -38.86
N PRO A 206 8.43 6.79 -38.12
CA PRO A 206 8.22 6.56 -36.69
C PRO A 206 7.77 5.12 -36.39
N VAL A 207 8.00 4.67 -35.14
CA VAL A 207 7.46 3.40 -34.64
C VAL A 207 5.94 3.58 -34.46
N MET A 208 5.15 2.58 -34.85
CA MET A 208 3.69 2.66 -34.82
C MET A 208 3.03 1.45 -34.15
N ILE A 209 1.92 1.69 -33.46
CA ILE A 209 0.98 0.66 -32.97
C ILE A 209 -0.32 0.87 -33.74
N ILE A 210 -0.85 -0.21 -34.31
CA ILE A 210 -2.02 -0.18 -35.19
C ILE A 210 -3.12 -1.01 -34.54
N THR A 211 -4.24 -0.37 -34.27
CA THR A 211 -5.40 -0.98 -33.61
C THR A 211 -6.65 -0.76 -34.45
N GLU A 212 -7.72 -1.49 -34.14
CA GLU A 212 -9.02 -1.18 -34.73
C GLU A 212 -9.45 0.26 -34.42
N TYR A 213 -10.13 0.90 -35.38
CA TYR A 213 -10.63 2.26 -35.21
C TYR A 213 -11.98 2.24 -34.49
N MET A 214 -12.05 2.96 -33.38
CA MET A 214 -13.29 3.15 -32.61
C MET A 214 -13.95 4.47 -33.06
N GLU A 215 -15.13 4.40 -33.67
CA GLU A 215 -15.78 5.58 -34.29
C GLU A 215 -16.30 6.59 -33.25
N ASN A 216 -16.65 6.12 -32.04
CA ASN A 216 -17.35 6.93 -31.04
C ASN A 216 -16.42 7.66 -30.05
N GLY A 217 -15.10 7.52 -30.16
CA GLY A 217 -14.17 8.23 -29.29
C GLY A 217 -14.05 7.63 -27.88
N ALA A 218 -13.39 8.39 -27.00
CA ALA A 218 -13.34 8.13 -25.56
C ALA A 218 -14.74 8.08 -24.94
N LEU A 219 -14.98 7.13 -24.02
CA LEU A 219 -16.29 6.94 -23.39
C LEU A 219 -16.74 8.16 -22.62
N ASP A 220 -15.81 8.79 -21.89
CA ASP A 220 -16.12 9.96 -21.07
C ASP A 220 -16.65 11.13 -21.93
N SER A 221 -16.09 11.28 -23.13
CA SER A 221 -16.43 12.32 -24.10
C SER A 221 -17.73 11.99 -24.81
N PHE A 222 -17.93 10.71 -25.15
CA PHE A 222 -19.18 10.22 -25.71
C PHE A 222 -20.36 10.43 -24.74
N LEU A 223 -20.17 10.11 -23.46
CA LEU A 223 -21.20 10.25 -22.42
C LEU A 223 -21.55 11.71 -22.12
N ARG A 224 -20.58 12.63 -22.19
CA ARG A 224 -20.83 14.07 -22.00
C ARG A 224 -21.67 14.70 -23.11
N VAL A 225 -21.65 14.13 -24.31
CA VAL A 225 -22.41 14.62 -25.48
C VAL A 225 -23.76 13.90 -25.61
N SER A 226 -23.85 12.66 -25.12
CA SER A 226 -24.98 11.76 -25.33
C SER A 226 -25.89 11.69 -24.10
N ASP A 227 -26.60 12.77 -23.79
CA ASP A 227 -27.47 12.83 -22.59
C ASP A 227 -28.71 11.90 -22.63
N VAL A 228 -29.01 11.19 -23.73
CA VAL A 228 -30.34 10.51 -23.84
C VAL A 228 -30.37 9.12 -24.51
N LEU A 229 -29.38 8.65 -25.28
CA LEU A 229 -29.48 7.36 -26.01
C LEU A 229 -28.15 6.59 -26.03
N CYS A 230 -27.68 6.17 -24.87
CA CYS A 230 -26.55 5.27 -24.77
C CYS A 230 -27.03 3.81 -24.86
N THR A 231 -26.83 3.14 -26.00
CA THR A 231 -27.08 1.69 -26.08
C THR A 231 -25.84 0.92 -25.63
N ARG A 232 -26.03 -0.32 -25.15
CA ARG A 232 -24.93 -1.15 -24.63
C ARG A 232 -23.81 -1.40 -25.66
N ALA A 233 -24.14 -1.40 -26.95
CA ALA A 233 -23.18 -1.51 -28.04
C ALA A 233 -22.31 -0.25 -28.16
N SER A 234 -22.92 0.94 -28.13
CA SER A 234 -22.23 2.23 -28.19
C SER A 234 -21.20 2.41 -27.08
N VAL A 235 -21.49 1.89 -25.88
CA VAL A 235 -20.57 1.95 -24.73
C VAL A 235 -19.32 1.10 -24.94
N CYS A 236 -19.49 -0.15 -25.43
CA CYS A 236 -18.35 -1.01 -25.75
C CYS A 236 -17.45 -0.37 -26.81
N ASP A 237 -18.06 0.32 -27.78
CA ASP A 237 -17.33 1.01 -28.85
C ASP A 237 -16.52 2.22 -28.34
N CYS A 238 -16.77 2.75 -27.14
CA CYS A 238 -16.04 3.90 -26.61
C CYS A 238 -15.00 3.57 -25.53
N ILE A 239 -15.25 2.53 -24.71
CA ILE A 239 -14.39 2.17 -23.56
C ILE A 239 -12.95 1.91 -24.00
N SER A 240 -12.76 1.45 -25.23
CA SER A 240 -11.46 0.94 -25.67
C SER A 240 -10.55 1.98 -26.30
N GLN A 241 -11.02 3.21 -26.54
CA GLN A 241 -10.21 4.29 -27.12
C GLN A 241 -9.44 5.11 -26.06
N ASP A 242 -9.87 5.07 -24.80
CA ASP A 242 -9.11 5.62 -23.65
C ASP A 242 -7.77 4.88 -23.43
N ILE A 243 -7.62 3.68 -24.00
CA ILE A 243 -6.36 2.91 -23.97
C ILE A 243 -5.39 3.41 -25.04
N CYS A 244 -5.88 3.96 -26.15
CA CYS A 244 -5.05 4.39 -27.27
C CYS A 244 -4.54 5.84 -27.17
N VAL A 245 -5.17 6.69 -26.34
CA VAL A 245 -4.79 8.09 -26.12
C VAL A 245 -4.02 8.20 -24.81
#